data_AF-A0A957EAQ0-F1
#
_entry.id   AF-A0A957EAQ0-F1
#
_cell.length_a   1.000
_cell.length_b   1.000
_cell.length_c   1.000
_cell.angle_alpha   90.00
_cell.angle_beta   90.00
_cell.angle_gamma   90.00
#
_symmetry.space_group_name_H-M   'P 1'
#
loop_
_entity.id
_entity.type
_entity.pdbx_description
1 polymer ?
#
loop_
_entity_poly.entity_id
_entity_poly.type
_entity_poly.pdbx_seq_one_letter_code
_entity_poly.pdbx_strand_id
1 'polypeptide(L)'
;MSTNEASELRQFDFWLGEWDLTWGDDGRGTNVITAVLDNRVIKEEFDGTLSTPLQGLSVSTYNTQLGKWQQTWVDNQGSYLDFV
;
A
#
# COMPACT_ATOMS: atom_id res chain seq x y z
N MET A 1 2.28 6.91 23.40
CA MET A 1 1.15 6.35 22.64
C MET A 1 0.22 5.67 23.63
N SER A 2 -1.08 5.93 23.53
CA SER A 2 -2.07 5.10 24.23
C SER A 2 -2.05 3.69 23.61
N THR A 3 -2.47 2.67 24.34
CA THR A 3 -2.57 1.29 23.83
C THR A 3 -3.51 1.18 22.62
N ASN A 4 -4.47 2.10 22.46
CA ASN A 4 -5.39 2.13 21.33
C ASN A 4 -4.71 2.62 20.05
N GLU A 5 -3.95 3.72 20.11
CA GLU A 5 -3.24 4.26 18.93
C GLU A 5 -2.20 3.28 18.38
N ALA A 6 -1.54 2.53 19.27
CA ALA A 6 -0.58 1.49 18.87
C ALA A 6 -1.27 0.31 18.15
N SER A 7 -2.55 0.05 18.43
CA SER A 7 -3.33 -0.98 17.72
C SER A 7 -3.82 -0.49 16.36
N GLU A 8 -4.21 0.78 16.25
CA GLU A 8 -4.73 1.36 15.01
C GLU A 8 -3.64 1.47 13.93
N LEU A 9 -2.44 1.89 14.32
CA LEU A 9 -1.27 1.98 13.44
C LEU A 9 -0.83 0.64 12.84
N ARG A 10 -1.23 -0.47 13.45
CA ARG A 10 -0.84 -1.83 13.04
C ARG A 10 -1.95 -2.59 12.33
N GLN A 11 -3.07 -1.94 12.03
CA GLN A 11 -4.22 -2.57 11.37
C GLN A 11 -3.87 -3.19 10.01
N PHE A 12 -2.87 -2.64 9.31
CA PHE A 12 -2.42 -3.14 8.00
C PHE A 12 -1.15 -4.00 8.06
N ASP A 13 -0.70 -4.43 9.24
CA ASP A 13 0.45 -5.34 9.36
C ASP A 13 0.23 -6.67 8.62
N PHE A 14 -1.03 -7.12 8.43
CA PHE A 14 -1.35 -8.33 7.67
C PHE A 14 -0.99 -8.23 6.19
N TRP A 15 -0.83 -7.01 5.67
CA TRP A 15 -0.56 -6.73 4.26
C TRP A 15 0.94 -6.74 3.94
N LEU A 16 1.79 -6.57 4.96
CA LEU A 16 3.24 -6.53 4.81
C LEU A 16 3.78 -7.85 4.25
N GLY A 17 4.65 -7.75 3.24
CA GLY A 17 5.29 -8.91 2.62
C GLY A 17 5.50 -8.74 1.12
N GLU A 18 5.96 -9.82 0.52
CA GLU A 18 6.10 -9.97 -0.92
C GLU A 18 4.98 -10.86 -1.44
N TRP A 19 4.34 -10.44 -2.53
CA TRP A 19 3.17 -11.10 -3.07
C TRP A 19 3.33 -11.38 -4.55
N ASP A 20 3.07 -12.62 -4.95
CA ASP A 20 2.84 -13.00 -6.33
C ASP A 20 1.35 -12.85 -6.64
N LEU A 21 1.02 -12.00 -7.61
CA LEU A 21 -0.35 -11.63 -7.94
C LEU A 21 -0.82 -12.33 -9.21
N THR A 22 -2.10 -12.71 -9.21
CA THR A 22 -2.80 -13.25 -10.38
C THR A 22 -4.20 -12.64 -10.48
N TRP A 23 -4.61 -12.17 -11.65
CA TRP A 23 -5.98 -11.66 -11.88
C TRP A 23 -6.48 -11.98 -13.29
N GLY A 24 -7.77 -12.31 -13.42
CA GLY A 24 -8.32 -12.80 -14.68
C GLY A 24 -7.58 -14.05 -15.18
N ASP A 25 -7.58 -14.26 -16.50
CA ASP A 25 -6.96 -15.45 -17.10
C ASP A 25 -5.43 -15.32 -17.19
N ASP A 26 -4.92 -14.16 -17.60
CA ASP A 26 -3.49 -13.95 -17.93
C ASP A 26 -2.79 -12.87 -17.07
N GLY A 27 -3.49 -12.23 -16.14
CA GLY A 27 -2.91 -11.19 -15.29
C GLY A 27 -1.93 -11.77 -14.28
N ARG A 28 -0.73 -11.19 -14.24
CA ARG A 28 0.41 -11.54 -13.39
C ARG A 28 1.15 -10.27 -12.98
N GLY A 29 1.64 -10.25 -11.76
CA GLY A 29 2.45 -9.15 -11.24
C GLY A 29 3.03 -9.50 -9.88
N THR A 30 3.84 -8.60 -9.34
CA THR A 30 4.37 -8.71 -7.98
C THR A 30 4.03 -7.47 -7.18
N ASN A 31 3.93 -7.63 -5.87
CA ASN A 31 3.74 -6.50 -4.97
C ASN A 31 4.65 -6.65 -3.75
N VAL A 32 5.37 -5.58 -3.41
CA VAL A 32 6.23 -5.53 -2.23
C VAL A 32 5.69 -4.46 -1.29
N ILE A 33 5.24 -4.88 -0.12
CA ILE A 33 4.60 -4.00 0.86
C ILE A 33 5.42 -3.98 2.14
N THR A 34 5.90 -2.79 2.51
CA THR A 34 6.83 -2.58 3.62
C THR A 34 6.33 -1.52 4.58
N ALA A 35 6.70 -1.64 5.85
CA ALA A 35 6.53 -0.58 6.83
C ALA A 35 7.78 0.31 6.82
N VAL A 36 7.59 1.62 6.66
CA VAL A 36 8.67 2.62 6.60
C VAL A 36 8.40 3.73 7.61
N LEU A 37 9.40 4.60 7.83
CA LEU A 37 9.28 5.77 8.72
C LEU A 37 8.80 5.39 10.12
N ASP A 38 9.59 4.56 10.80
CA ASP A 38 9.30 4.04 12.15
C ASP A 38 7.97 3.28 12.24
N ASN A 39 7.67 2.47 11.21
CA ASN A 39 6.46 1.66 11.08
C ASN A 39 5.14 2.46 11.12
N ARG A 40 5.16 3.71 10.65
CA ARG A 40 3.95 4.56 10.59
C ARG A 40 3.35 4.70 9.20
N VAL A 41 4.14 4.39 8.17
CA VAL A 41 3.71 4.45 6.78
C VAL A 41 3.86 3.07 6.17
N ILE A 42 2.79 2.59 5.54
CA ILE A 42 2.83 1.41 4.69
C ILE A 42 3.17 1.88 3.28
N LYS A 43 4.23 1.34 2.69
CA LYS A 43 4.65 1.60 1.32
C LYS A 43 4.39 0.35 0.50
N GLU A 44 3.63 0.49 -0.57
CA GLU A 44 3.35 -0.55 -1.56
C GLU A 44 4.10 -0.24 -2.85
N GLU A 45 4.81 -1.22 -3.41
CA GLU A 45 5.46 -1.17 -4.72
C GLU A 45 4.88 -2.27 -5.62
N PHE A 46 4.02 -1.88 -6.55
CA PHE A 46 3.35 -2.78 -7.48
C PHE A 46 4.10 -2.82 -8.82
N ASP A 47 4.36 -4.04 -9.30
CA ASP A 47 4.90 -4.29 -10.63
C ASP A 47 3.99 -5.24 -11.41
N GLY A 48 3.26 -4.67 -12.38
CA GLY A 48 2.40 -5.41 -13.30
C GLY A 48 3.10 -5.84 -14.59
N THR A 49 4.39 -5.55 -14.79
CA THR A 49 5.10 -5.71 -16.07
C THR A 49 5.18 -7.13 -16.61
N LEU A 50 4.86 -8.13 -15.79
CA LEU A 50 4.65 -9.51 -16.25
C LEU A 50 3.45 -9.65 -17.20
N SER A 51 2.45 -8.76 -17.13
CA SER A 51 1.25 -8.80 -17.99
C SER A 51 0.85 -7.46 -18.60
N THR A 52 1.09 -6.33 -17.93
CA THR A 52 0.76 -4.98 -18.41
C THR A 52 1.89 -4.02 -18.11
N PRO A 53 2.15 -2.96 -18.90
CA PRO A 53 3.23 -2.01 -18.63
C PRO A 53 2.90 -1.03 -17.48
N LEU A 54 2.22 -1.50 -16.43
CA LEU A 54 1.82 -0.72 -15.27
C LEU A 54 2.78 -1.00 -14.10
N GLN A 55 3.34 0.06 -13.55
CA GLN A 55 4.09 0.05 -12.29
C GLN A 55 3.54 1.17 -11.42
N GLY A 56 3.32 0.87 -10.14
CA GLY A 56 2.69 1.78 -9.22
C GLY A 56 3.32 1.78 -7.84
N LEU A 57 3.07 2.85 -7.12
CA LEU A 57 3.48 3.02 -5.74
C LEU A 57 2.31 3.59 -4.96
N SER A 58 2.08 3.09 -3.75
CA SER A 58 1.25 3.79 -2.78
C SER A 58 1.94 3.99 -1.44
N VAL A 59 1.46 5.01 -0.73
CA VAL A 59 1.75 5.23 0.69
C VAL A 59 0.45 5.33 1.45
N SER A 60 0.34 4.58 2.55
CA SER A 60 -0.82 4.59 3.44
C SER A 60 -0.37 4.99 4.84
N THR A 61 -1.08 5.94 5.44
CA THR A 61 -0.80 6.47 6.78
C THR A 61 -2.07 6.51 7.60
N TYR A 62 -1.96 6.21 8.90
CA TYR A 62 -3.06 6.43 9.83
C TYR A 62 -3.04 7.89 10.32
N ASN A 63 -4.11 8.63 10.06
CA ASN A 63 -4.28 9.97 10.56
C ASN A 63 -4.94 9.92 11.94
N THR A 64 -4.14 10.15 12.99
CA THR A 64 -4.61 10.08 14.38
C THR A 64 -5.61 11.18 14.75
N GLN A 65 -5.61 12.32 14.03
CA GLN A 65 -6.59 13.39 14.27
C GLN A 65 -7.97 13.02 13.72
N LEU A 66 -8.00 12.29 12.60
CA LEU A 66 -9.23 11.87 11.94
C LEU A 66 -9.66 10.44 12.32
N GLY A 67 -8.80 9.68 12.99
CA GLY A 67 -9.05 8.30 13.38
C GLY A 67 -9.18 7.33 12.21
N LYS A 68 -8.54 7.62 11.05
CA LYS A 68 -8.69 6.81 9.82
C LYS A 68 -7.41 6.70 9.01
N TRP A 69 -7.33 5.64 8.21
CA TRP A 69 -6.29 5.48 7.19
C TRP A 69 -6.56 6.37 5.99
N GLN A 70 -5.49 6.94 5.45
CA GLN A 70 -5.48 7.66 4.19
C GLN A 70 -4.39 7.05 3.30
N GLN A 71 -4.64 6.98 1.99
CA GLN A 71 -3.72 6.40 1.03
C GLN A 71 -3.62 7.27 -0.21
N THR A 72 -2.40 7.41 -0.73
CA THR A 72 -2.16 8.01 -2.04
C THR A 72 -1.48 7.00 -2.94
N TRP A 73 -1.98 6.83 -4.16
CA TRP A 73 -1.39 5.99 -5.20
C TRP A 73 -0.94 6.84 -6.39
N VAL A 74 0.20 6.48 -6.97
CA VAL A 74 0.71 7.02 -8.23
C VAL A 74 1.23 5.90 -9.13
N ASP A 75 1.25 6.12 -10.43
CA ASP A 75 1.79 5.13 -11.38
C ASP A 75 2.61 5.74 -12.52
N ASN A 76 3.30 4.87 -13.24
CA ASN A 76 4.12 5.20 -14.40
C ASN A 76 3.31 5.67 -15.63
N GLN A 77 1.98 5.69 -15.55
CA GLN A 77 1.10 6.24 -16.58
C GLN A 77 0.59 7.64 -16.23
N GLY A 78 1.02 8.19 -15.08
CA GLY A 78 0.70 9.53 -14.63
C GLY A 78 -0.59 9.63 -13.82
N SER A 79 -1.16 8.52 -13.35
CA SER A 79 -2.32 8.56 -12.47
C SER A 79 -1.92 9.06 -11.07
N TYR A 80 -2.88 9.72 -10.43
CA TYR A 80 -2.82 10.10 -9.01
C TYR A 80 -4.19 9.80 -8.39
N LEU A 81 -4.22 8.94 -7.38
CA LEU A 81 -5.45 8.59 -6.67
C LEU A 81 -5.28 8.93 -5.18
N ASP A 82 -6.28 9.59 -4.62
CA ASP A 82 -6.35 9.96 -3.20
C ASP A 82 -7.53 9.24 -2.54
N PHE A 83 -7.24 8.44 -1.54
CA PHE A 83 -8.20 7.65 -0.77
C PHE A 83 -8.21 8.17 0.67
N VAL A 84 -9.32 8.80 1.06
CA VAL A 84 -9.47 9.49 2.35
C VAL A 84 -10.63 9.00 3.17
#